data_AF-A0A6G1J9P6-F1
#
_entry.id   AF-A0A6G1J9P6-F1
#
_cell.length_a   1.000
_cell.length_b   1.000
_cell.length_c   1.000
_cell.angle_alpha   90.00
_cell.angle_beta   90.00
_cell.angle_gamma   90.00
#
_symmetry.space_group_name_H-M   'P 1'
#
loop_
_entity.id
_entity.type
_entity.pdbx_description
1 polymer ?
#
loop_
_entity_poly.entity_id
_entity_poly.type
_entity_poly.pdbx_seq_one_letter_code
_entity_poly.pdbx_strand_id
1 'polypeptide(L)'
;MDAPRLDRIGNFDWRYWPPGPVPHQLFNNKLVIEHSCHPELEDHSTITWGLSQCERSEEKTATVDVLEVERENVRWRYSVDDDELEKTITEIPGMGLQERSLRVFFLSTLQSRIGYLPGNFTFRPRTLRILQKAGLSGVILGSIFSADGNWANMGSHCFTQNDNDSCLSSFEVSYRYICGWDSGKAFIQFLRTRYQTTYFCINCPSRTRERFEGYLAKNPKFAFRDFFIDALIADDSLKMWQEDIGERRNRLLDQERKYKGEDIEFDTATRQLHKLSYDWHTLGQDCRDHLAQLDFIQRTYEKYMTRLQDPKNEWQVDKSNDMGETFEALKSTCDNCTRWTTVYRERTNIRINLLFHLAAQSESRTSTQIAASTAKVAEQTQRDSASMITIAAVTMFFLPGTFICAVLSTAFFDYGENSLEVSRKWWILPASMIPMTAGVFAVWLAWRWWKLGRHQDQLSKDVREVGRKKSQ
;
A
#
# COMPACT_ATOMS: atom_id res chain seq x y z
N MET A 1 -23.08 14.24 6.01
CA MET A 1 -23.44 12.88 5.58
C MET A 1 -23.53 12.95 4.07
N ASP A 2 -22.40 12.74 3.41
CA ASP A 2 -22.32 12.82 1.95
C ASP A 2 -23.01 11.60 1.35
N ALA A 3 -23.77 11.81 0.27
CA ALA A 3 -24.37 10.72 -0.49
C ALA A 3 -23.29 9.70 -0.90
N PRO A 4 -23.60 8.39 -0.94
CA PRO A 4 -22.64 7.39 -1.39
C PRO A 4 -22.22 7.72 -2.82
N ARG A 5 -20.95 8.07 -3.02
CA ARG A 5 -20.43 8.39 -4.35
C ARG A 5 -20.44 7.12 -5.20
N LEU A 6 -21.07 7.19 -6.38
CA LEU A 6 -21.22 6.07 -7.32
C LEU A 6 -19.92 5.68 -8.02
N ASP A 7 -18.83 6.42 -7.79
CA ASP A 7 -17.53 6.29 -8.44
C ASP A 7 -16.50 5.51 -7.60
N ARG A 8 -16.86 4.99 -6.42
CA ARG A 8 -15.95 4.20 -5.58
C ARG A 8 -16.11 2.69 -5.77
N ILE A 9 -15.01 2.02 -6.06
CA ILE A 9 -14.94 0.56 -6.16
C ILE A 9 -14.86 -0.05 -4.74
N GLY A 10 -15.75 -0.99 -4.41
CA GLY A 10 -15.64 -1.80 -3.18
C GLY A 10 -14.56 -2.89 -3.28
N ASN A 11 -14.19 -3.53 -2.15
CA ASN A 11 -13.14 -4.57 -2.07
C ASN A 11 -13.13 -5.53 -3.30
N PHE A 12 -12.07 -5.44 -4.11
CA PHE A 12 -11.92 -6.13 -5.38
C PHE A 12 -11.04 -7.38 -5.24
N ASP A 13 -11.41 -8.51 -5.87
CA ASP A 13 -10.61 -9.74 -5.89
C ASP A 13 -9.81 -9.84 -7.20
N TRP A 14 -8.49 -9.78 -7.08
CA TRP A 14 -7.52 -9.66 -8.19
C TRP A 14 -7.10 -11.01 -8.78
N ARG A 15 -7.65 -12.12 -8.26
CA ARG A 15 -7.05 -13.46 -8.42
C ARG A 15 -7.33 -14.16 -9.75
N TYR A 16 -8.11 -13.57 -10.65
CA TYR A 16 -8.49 -14.24 -11.89
C TYR A 16 -8.35 -13.32 -13.11
N TRP A 17 -7.21 -13.43 -13.81
CA TRP A 17 -7.05 -12.91 -15.17
C TRP A 17 -7.20 -14.08 -16.15
N PRO A 18 -8.07 -14.02 -17.18
CA PRO A 18 -8.13 -15.06 -18.20
C PRO A 18 -6.79 -15.06 -18.94
N PRO A 19 -6.25 -16.21 -19.36
CA PRO A 19 -5.03 -16.21 -20.17
C PRO A 19 -5.21 -15.23 -21.34
N GLY A 20 -4.29 -14.26 -21.43
CA GLY A 20 -4.31 -13.20 -22.45
C GLY A 20 -4.23 -13.79 -23.87
N PRO A 21 -4.30 -12.96 -24.92
CA PRO A 21 -4.17 -13.46 -26.29
C PRO A 21 -2.90 -14.31 -26.42
N VAL A 22 -3.04 -15.56 -26.88
CA VAL A 22 -1.91 -16.43 -27.19
C VAL A 22 -1.11 -15.76 -28.31
N PRO A 23 0.21 -15.57 -28.17
CA PRO A 23 1.00 -14.91 -29.20
C PRO A 23 0.92 -15.70 -30.51
N HIS A 24 0.55 -15.03 -31.60
CA HIS A 24 0.59 -15.53 -32.98
C HIS A 24 -0.42 -16.64 -33.36
N GLN A 25 -1.71 -16.37 -33.26
CA GLN A 25 -2.60 -16.84 -34.33
C GLN A 25 -2.92 -15.65 -35.22
N LEU A 26 -2.62 -15.80 -36.52
CA LEU A 26 -3.06 -14.91 -37.61
C LEU A 26 -4.59 -14.87 -37.60
N PHE A 27 -5.17 -14.08 -36.70
CA PHE A 27 -6.57 -13.73 -36.78
C PHE A 27 -6.74 -12.95 -38.08
N ASN A 28 -7.64 -13.46 -38.93
CA ASN A 28 -7.93 -12.91 -40.25
C ASN A 28 -8.09 -11.38 -40.15
N ASN A 29 -7.17 -10.63 -40.79
CA ASN A 29 -7.06 -9.16 -40.87
C ASN A 29 -8.28 -8.46 -41.53
N LYS A 30 -9.47 -9.06 -41.51
CA LYS A 30 -10.65 -8.57 -42.22
C LYS A 30 -11.68 -7.85 -41.34
N LEU A 31 -11.46 -7.71 -40.04
CA LEU A 31 -12.47 -7.15 -39.14
C LEU A 31 -11.99 -5.85 -38.50
N VAL A 32 -12.52 -4.77 -39.06
CA VAL A 32 -12.80 -3.48 -38.44
C VAL A 32 -11.59 -2.57 -38.18
N ILE A 33 -11.02 -1.97 -39.23
CA ILE A 33 -10.46 -0.61 -39.14
C ILE A 33 -10.63 0.08 -40.50
N GLU A 34 -11.74 0.78 -40.68
CA GLU A 34 -11.86 1.77 -41.77
C GLU A 34 -11.54 3.19 -41.28
N HIS A 35 -11.23 3.40 -39.99
CA HIS A 35 -11.28 4.74 -39.37
C HIS A 35 -10.11 5.08 -38.40
N SER A 36 -9.04 4.28 -38.29
CA SER A 36 -7.89 4.67 -37.44
C SER A 36 -6.90 5.55 -38.20
N CYS A 37 -6.58 6.71 -37.63
CA CYS A 37 -5.54 7.59 -38.15
C CYS A 37 -4.10 7.13 -37.81
N HIS A 38 -3.94 6.24 -36.83
CA HIS A 38 -2.65 5.78 -36.31
C HIS A 38 -2.60 4.26 -36.11
N PRO A 39 -2.72 3.46 -37.18
CA PRO A 39 -2.75 1.99 -37.08
C PRO A 39 -1.45 1.39 -36.52
N GLU A 40 -0.32 2.09 -36.61
CA GLU A 40 0.98 1.68 -36.08
C GLU A 40 1.05 1.60 -34.55
N LEU A 41 0.11 2.24 -33.85
CA LEU A 41 0.04 2.24 -32.38
C LEU A 41 -1.02 1.28 -31.83
N GLU A 42 -1.81 0.65 -32.71
CA GLU A 42 -2.94 -0.18 -32.30
C GLU A 42 -2.57 -1.66 -32.23
N ASP A 43 -2.72 -2.28 -31.06
CA ASP A 43 -2.62 -3.74 -30.93
C ASP A 43 -3.97 -4.40 -31.23
N HIS A 44 -4.12 -4.78 -32.50
CA HIS A 44 -5.33 -5.38 -33.03
C HIS A 44 -5.65 -6.73 -32.37
N SER A 45 -4.62 -7.47 -31.93
CA SER A 45 -4.80 -8.78 -31.32
C SER A 45 -5.47 -8.66 -29.94
N THR A 46 -5.02 -7.68 -29.15
CA THR A 46 -5.57 -7.35 -27.85
C THR A 46 -6.98 -6.78 -27.96
N ILE A 47 -7.23 -5.90 -28.95
CA ILE A 47 -8.58 -5.33 -29.19
C ILE A 47 -9.57 -6.42 -29.60
N THR A 48 -9.20 -7.30 -30.53
CA THR A 48 -10.06 -8.40 -30.99
C THR A 48 -10.35 -9.39 -29.86
N TRP A 49 -9.33 -9.73 -29.08
CA TRP A 49 -9.49 -10.56 -27.89
C TRP A 49 -10.46 -9.91 -26.90
N GLY A 50 -10.27 -8.62 -26.57
CA GLY A 50 -11.12 -7.89 -25.65
C GLY A 50 -12.58 -7.86 -26.08
N LEU A 51 -12.84 -7.56 -27.36
CA LEU A 51 -14.19 -7.58 -27.93
C LEU A 51 -14.83 -8.99 -27.83
N SER A 52 -14.07 -10.05 -28.08
CA SER A 52 -14.56 -11.43 -27.94
C SER A 52 -14.91 -11.79 -26.48
N GLN A 53 -14.22 -11.22 -25.50
CA GLN A 53 -14.56 -11.39 -24.09
C GLN A 53 -15.84 -10.62 -23.73
N CYS A 54 -16.01 -9.40 -24.26
CA CYS A 54 -17.23 -8.62 -24.07
C CYS A 54 -18.47 -9.33 -24.66
N GLU A 55 -18.33 -10.04 -25.78
CA GLU A 55 -19.42 -10.85 -26.38
C GLU A 55 -19.88 -12.01 -25.48
N ARG A 56 -18.96 -12.58 -24.69
CA ARG A 56 -19.23 -13.72 -23.81
C ARG A 56 -19.83 -13.33 -22.46
N SER A 57 -19.77 -12.05 -22.09
CA SER A 57 -20.26 -11.58 -20.80
C SER A 57 -21.76 -11.30 -20.82
N GLU A 58 -22.50 -11.90 -19.88
CA GLU A 58 -23.95 -11.70 -19.72
C GLU A 58 -24.29 -10.41 -18.95
N GLU A 59 -23.38 -9.92 -18.10
CA GLU A 59 -23.57 -8.68 -17.33
C GLU A 59 -23.19 -7.44 -18.14
N LYS A 60 -24.19 -6.75 -18.66
CA LYS A 60 -24.04 -5.50 -19.45
C LYS A 60 -24.29 -4.30 -18.54
N THR A 61 -23.24 -3.82 -17.88
CA THR A 61 -23.34 -2.82 -16.80
C THR A 61 -22.77 -1.46 -17.15
N ALA A 62 -22.11 -1.34 -18.29
CA ALA A 62 -21.55 -0.07 -18.73
C ALA A 62 -22.67 0.85 -19.25
N THR A 63 -22.62 2.12 -18.84
CA THR A 63 -23.60 3.14 -19.22
C THR A 63 -22.92 4.23 -20.06
N VAL A 64 -23.67 4.76 -21.01
CA VAL A 64 -23.23 5.84 -21.89
C VAL A 64 -24.20 7.01 -21.75
N ASP A 65 -23.66 8.16 -21.35
CA ASP A 65 -24.40 9.40 -21.33
C ASP A 65 -23.81 10.35 -22.37
N VAL A 66 -24.68 11.06 -23.07
CA VAL A 66 -24.29 11.95 -24.17
C VAL A 66 -24.75 13.36 -23.86
N LEU A 67 -23.81 14.29 -24.00
CA LEU A 67 -24.06 15.72 -23.98
C LEU A 67 -23.80 16.28 -25.38
N GLU A 68 -24.77 17.02 -25.90
CA GLU A 68 -24.64 17.79 -27.13
C GLU A 68 -24.90 19.27 -26.83
N VAL A 69 -23.99 20.12 -27.26
CA VAL A 69 -24.15 21.58 -27.19
C VAL A 69 -24.00 22.16 -28.58
N GLU A 70 -25.07 22.79 -29.05
CA GLU A 70 -25.12 23.52 -30.30
C GLU A 70 -25.62 24.94 -29.99
N ARG A 71 -24.82 25.96 -30.33
CA ARG A 71 -25.08 27.36 -29.98
C ARG A 71 -25.22 27.53 -28.46
N GLU A 72 -26.43 27.75 -27.97
CA GLU A 72 -26.75 27.90 -26.54
C GLU A 72 -27.69 26.78 -26.05
N ASN A 73 -28.02 25.82 -26.92
CA ASN A 73 -28.88 24.70 -26.57
C ASN A 73 -28.04 23.54 -26.03
N VAL A 74 -28.27 23.19 -24.77
CA VAL A 74 -27.60 22.09 -24.07
C VAL A 74 -28.57 20.92 -23.99
N ARG A 75 -28.26 19.82 -24.67
CA ARG A 75 -29.08 18.59 -24.68
C ARG A 75 -28.34 17.48 -23.96
N TRP A 76 -28.94 16.99 -22.88
CA TRP A 76 -28.47 15.82 -22.15
C TRP A 76 -29.31 14.60 -22.47
N ARG A 77 -28.63 13.47 -22.71
CA ARG A 77 -29.25 12.15 -22.82
C ARG A 77 -28.52 11.21 -21.87
N TYR A 78 -29.27 10.61 -20.95
CA TYR A 78 -28.73 9.73 -19.92
C TYR A 78 -29.08 8.27 -20.25
N SER A 79 -28.11 7.36 -20.07
CA SER A 79 -28.22 5.92 -20.29
C SER A 79 -28.76 5.57 -21.68
N VAL A 80 -28.11 6.13 -22.70
CA VAL A 80 -28.48 6.02 -24.11
C VAL A 80 -28.31 4.58 -24.60
N ASP A 81 -29.32 4.05 -25.29
CA ASP A 81 -29.24 2.71 -25.89
C ASP A 81 -28.42 2.70 -27.20
N ASP A 82 -28.11 1.51 -27.72
CA ASP A 82 -27.30 1.36 -28.93
C ASP A 82 -27.96 1.98 -30.18
N ASP A 83 -29.29 1.92 -30.31
CA ASP A 83 -30.03 2.44 -31.46
C ASP A 83 -30.14 3.99 -31.40
N GLU A 84 -30.33 4.56 -30.22
CA GLU A 84 -30.32 6.00 -29.98
C GLU A 84 -28.91 6.59 -30.12
N LEU A 85 -27.88 5.87 -29.66
CA LEU A 85 -26.49 6.26 -29.83
C LEU A 85 -26.12 6.27 -31.32
N GLU A 86 -26.51 5.23 -32.08
CA GLU A 86 -26.29 5.17 -33.52
C GLU A 86 -27.02 6.29 -34.27
N LYS A 87 -28.27 6.63 -33.89
CA LYS A 87 -28.98 7.81 -34.44
C LYS A 87 -28.25 9.11 -34.13
N THR A 88 -27.80 9.32 -32.90
CA THR A 88 -27.08 10.54 -32.47
C THR A 88 -25.77 10.72 -33.25
N ILE A 89 -25.09 9.62 -33.58
CA ILE A 89 -23.88 9.64 -34.39
C ILE A 89 -24.17 9.80 -35.88
N THR A 90 -25.28 9.26 -36.39
CA THR A 90 -25.63 9.31 -37.82
C THR A 90 -26.35 10.61 -38.21
N GLU A 91 -27.02 11.27 -37.27
CA GLU A 91 -27.55 12.65 -37.38
C GLU A 91 -26.44 13.71 -37.43
N ILE A 92 -25.27 13.37 -37.99
CA ILE A 92 -24.25 14.36 -38.35
C ILE A 92 -24.93 15.39 -39.24
N PRO A 93 -24.88 16.68 -38.91
CA PRO A 93 -25.14 17.71 -39.90
C PRO A 93 -23.96 17.64 -40.88
N GLY A 94 -24.11 16.79 -41.90
CA GLY A 94 -23.16 16.69 -42.99
C GLY A 94 -22.98 18.07 -43.60
N MET A 95 -21.73 18.52 -43.71
CA MET A 95 -21.31 19.56 -44.66
C MET A 95 -22.05 20.92 -44.61
N GLY A 96 -22.75 21.25 -43.52
CA GLY A 96 -23.57 22.47 -43.42
C GLY A 96 -23.36 23.34 -42.17
N LEU A 97 -22.58 22.90 -41.19
CA LEU A 97 -22.33 23.69 -39.98
C LEU A 97 -21.32 24.81 -40.27
N GLN A 98 -21.81 26.04 -40.41
CA GLN A 98 -20.98 27.25 -40.31
C GLN A 98 -20.61 27.59 -38.85
N GLU A 99 -21.19 26.88 -37.87
CA GLU A 99 -21.15 27.22 -36.45
C GLU A 99 -20.65 26.05 -35.60
N ARG A 100 -20.10 26.35 -34.42
CA ARG A 100 -19.40 25.40 -33.56
C ARG A 100 -20.34 24.51 -32.73
N SER A 101 -20.01 23.22 -32.61
CA SER A 101 -20.71 22.25 -31.76
C SER A 101 -19.74 21.50 -30.83
N LEU A 102 -20.25 21.08 -29.66
CA LEU A 102 -19.57 20.21 -28.70
C LEU A 102 -20.39 18.94 -28.51
N ARG A 103 -19.72 17.79 -28.52
CA ARG A 103 -20.27 16.50 -28.14
C ARG A 103 -19.38 15.85 -27.08
N VAL A 104 -19.97 15.36 -26.00
CA VAL A 104 -19.24 14.67 -24.93
C VAL A 104 -19.92 13.33 -24.63
N PHE A 105 -19.16 12.25 -24.71
CA PHE A 105 -19.58 10.91 -24.34
C PHE A 105 -18.99 10.57 -22.97
N PHE A 106 -19.85 10.45 -21.96
CA PHE A 106 -19.47 9.98 -20.63
C PHE A 106 -19.72 8.48 -20.53
N LEU A 107 -18.64 7.74 -20.34
CA LEU A 107 -18.62 6.28 -20.36
C LEU A 107 -18.34 5.83 -18.91
N SER A 108 -19.33 5.23 -18.25
CA SER A 108 -19.15 4.73 -16.87
C SER A 108 -19.15 3.21 -16.85
N THR A 109 -18.08 2.65 -16.29
CA THR A 109 -17.87 1.20 -16.18
C THR A 109 -17.78 0.71 -14.73
N LEU A 110 -18.01 1.62 -13.77
CA LEU A 110 -17.83 1.38 -12.32
C LEU A 110 -18.99 0.59 -11.67
N GLN A 111 -20.08 0.32 -12.41
CA GLN A 111 -21.28 -0.32 -11.85
C GLN A 111 -21.19 -1.85 -11.74
N SER A 112 -20.28 -2.51 -12.45
CA SER A 112 -20.12 -3.96 -12.29
C SER A 112 -19.21 -4.32 -11.11
N ARG A 113 -19.49 -5.48 -10.51
CA ARG A 113 -18.68 -6.11 -9.46
C ARG A 113 -17.88 -7.32 -9.96
N ILE A 114 -18.07 -7.70 -11.23
CA ILE A 114 -17.41 -8.82 -11.91
C ILE A 114 -16.78 -8.32 -13.21
N GLY A 115 -15.46 -8.26 -13.30
CA GLY A 115 -14.79 -7.88 -14.54
C GLY A 115 -13.27 -7.76 -14.39
N TYR A 116 -12.61 -7.81 -15.53
CA TYR A 116 -11.17 -8.04 -15.65
C TYR A 116 -10.38 -6.73 -15.70
N LEU A 117 -10.42 -5.99 -14.58
CA LEU A 117 -9.64 -4.80 -14.16
C LEU A 117 -10.50 -4.08 -13.10
N PRO A 118 -9.92 -3.39 -12.10
CA PRO A 118 -10.71 -2.54 -11.20
C PRO A 118 -11.42 -1.44 -12.03
N GLY A 119 -12.74 -1.61 -12.25
CA GLY A 119 -13.57 -0.73 -13.10
C GLY A 119 -14.14 -1.38 -14.38
N ASN A 120 -14.31 -2.70 -14.44
CA ASN A 120 -15.22 -3.50 -15.29
C ASN A 120 -15.72 -2.94 -16.64
N PHE A 121 -14.93 -3.15 -17.69
CA PHE A 121 -15.31 -2.87 -19.07
C PHE A 121 -16.15 -4.00 -19.69
N THR A 122 -17.46 -3.96 -19.49
CA THR A 122 -18.44 -4.79 -20.22
C THR A 122 -19.36 -3.92 -21.08
N PHE A 123 -18.76 -3.18 -22.02
CA PHE A 123 -19.55 -2.54 -23.07
C PHE A 123 -20.12 -3.61 -24.01
N ARG A 124 -21.32 -3.37 -24.54
CA ARG A 124 -21.79 -4.21 -25.65
C ARG A 124 -20.84 -3.95 -26.84
N PRO A 125 -20.41 -4.99 -27.56
CA PRO A 125 -19.57 -4.83 -28.75
C PRO A 125 -20.17 -3.88 -29.79
N ARG A 126 -21.51 -3.84 -29.89
CA ARG A 126 -22.23 -2.89 -30.73
C ARG A 126 -21.98 -1.44 -30.28
N THR A 127 -22.09 -1.14 -29.00
CA THR A 127 -21.78 0.19 -28.43
C THR A 127 -20.35 0.63 -28.75
N LEU A 128 -19.36 -0.25 -28.57
CA LEU A 128 -17.95 0.07 -28.86
C LEU A 128 -17.74 0.33 -30.35
N ARG A 129 -18.33 -0.47 -31.24
CA ARG A 129 -18.26 -0.22 -32.69
C ARG A 129 -18.89 1.11 -33.07
N ILE A 130 -20.01 1.47 -32.44
CA ILE A 130 -20.67 2.76 -32.65
C ILE A 130 -19.76 3.91 -32.18
N LEU A 131 -19.13 3.79 -31.00
CA LEU A 131 -18.19 4.78 -30.49
C LEU A 131 -16.91 4.89 -31.33
N GLN A 132 -16.41 3.77 -31.88
CA GLN A 132 -15.30 3.78 -32.84
C GLN A 132 -15.66 4.52 -34.12
N LYS A 133 -16.89 4.34 -34.66
CA LYS A 133 -17.40 5.15 -35.78
C LYS A 133 -17.46 6.65 -35.42
N ALA A 134 -17.70 6.98 -34.16
CA ALA A 134 -17.69 8.36 -33.66
C ALA A 134 -16.28 8.93 -33.43
N GLY A 135 -15.22 8.13 -33.58
CA GLY A 135 -13.82 8.54 -33.45
C GLY A 135 -13.11 8.06 -32.19
N LEU A 136 -13.67 7.12 -31.41
CA LEU A 136 -12.98 6.53 -30.26
C LEU A 136 -11.71 5.78 -30.71
N SER A 137 -10.56 6.15 -30.14
CA SER A 137 -9.24 5.62 -30.52
C SER A 137 -9.09 4.14 -30.18
N GLY A 138 -8.55 3.35 -31.12
CA GLY A 138 -8.20 1.95 -30.88
C GLY A 138 -7.09 1.78 -29.84
N VAL A 139 -6.20 2.77 -29.69
CA VAL A 139 -5.12 2.75 -28.69
C VAL A 139 -5.67 2.71 -27.26
N ILE A 140 -6.74 3.49 -27.00
CA ILE A 140 -7.42 3.49 -25.70
C ILE A 140 -8.06 2.12 -25.43
N LEU A 141 -8.73 1.54 -26.44
CA LEU A 141 -9.32 0.20 -26.33
C LEU A 141 -8.26 -0.86 -26.08
N GLY A 142 -7.12 -0.81 -26.78
CA GLY A 142 -5.99 -1.70 -26.54
C GLY A 142 -5.45 -1.59 -25.12
N SER A 143 -5.30 -0.37 -24.59
CA SER A 143 -4.87 -0.17 -23.20
C SER A 143 -5.90 -0.66 -22.19
N ILE A 144 -7.19 -0.56 -22.50
CA ILE A 144 -8.28 -1.05 -21.64
C ILE A 144 -8.28 -2.57 -21.58
N PHE A 145 -8.07 -3.24 -22.72
CA PHE A 145 -8.12 -4.71 -22.79
C PHE A 145 -6.81 -5.39 -22.39
N SER A 146 -5.71 -4.65 -22.26
CA SER A 146 -4.42 -5.20 -21.87
C SER A 146 -4.35 -5.55 -20.38
N ALA A 147 -3.88 -6.77 -20.08
CA ALA A 147 -3.55 -7.24 -18.73
C ALA A 147 -2.47 -6.38 -18.06
N ASP A 148 -1.50 -6.00 -18.87
CA ASP A 148 -0.38 -5.17 -18.44
C ASP A 148 -0.79 -3.71 -18.26
N GLY A 149 -1.95 -3.30 -18.77
CA GLY A 149 -2.51 -1.96 -18.59
C GLY A 149 -2.63 -1.52 -17.13
N ASN A 150 -2.53 -2.45 -16.16
CA ASN A 150 -2.44 -2.13 -14.74
C ASN A 150 -1.11 -1.45 -14.34
N TRP A 151 0.01 -1.78 -14.98
CA TRP A 151 1.34 -1.24 -14.65
C TRP A 151 2.03 -0.58 -15.85
N ALA A 152 1.81 -1.10 -17.07
CA ALA A 152 2.19 -0.49 -18.34
C ALA A 152 1.14 0.56 -18.73
N ASN A 153 1.39 1.79 -18.31
CA ASN A 153 0.48 2.91 -18.50
C ASN A 153 0.41 3.29 -20.00
N MET A 154 -0.80 3.47 -20.55
CA MET A 154 -0.97 4.14 -21.84
C MET A 154 -0.23 5.48 -21.81
N GLY A 155 0.64 5.70 -22.79
CA GLY A 155 1.28 6.99 -22.99
C GLY A 155 0.23 8.09 -23.22
N SER A 156 0.61 9.32 -22.95
CA SER A 156 -0.18 10.47 -23.40
C SER A 156 0.18 10.78 -24.85
N HIS A 157 -0.81 10.95 -25.70
CA HIS A 157 -0.64 11.12 -27.14
C HIS A 157 -1.31 12.41 -27.62
N CYS A 158 -0.63 13.14 -28.51
CA CYS A 158 -1.16 14.31 -29.18
C CYS A 158 -0.89 14.19 -30.68
N PHE A 159 -1.95 14.01 -31.47
CA PHE A 159 -1.89 13.88 -32.91
C PHE A 159 -2.49 15.09 -33.59
N THR A 160 -1.94 15.41 -34.75
CA THR A 160 -2.42 16.52 -35.59
C THR A 160 -2.49 16.03 -37.01
N GLN A 161 -3.65 16.14 -37.62
CA GLN A 161 -3.85 15.81 -39.02
C GLN A 161 -3.93 17.11 -39.81
N ASN A 162 -3.25 17.15 -40.95
CA ASN A 162 -3.36 18.25 -41.89
C ASN A 162 -4.05 17.75 -43.16
N ASP A 163 -4.80 18.64 -43.80
CA ASP A 163 -5.33 18.42 -45.15
C ASP A 163 -4.22 18.54 -46.21
N ASN A 164 -4.53 18.21 -47.46
CA ASN A 164 -3.63 18.29 -48.61
C ASN A 164 -3.02 19.70 -48.78
N ASP A 165 -3.75 20.74 -48.36
CA ASP A 165 -3.31 22.14 -48.40
C ASP A 165 -2.46 22.55 -47.17
N SER A 166 -1.96 21.57 -46.38
CA SER A 166 -1.20 21.78 -45.14
C SER A 166 -1.94 22.57 -44.04
N CYS A 167 -3.26 22.71 -44.16
CA CYS A 167 -4.13 23.30 -43.14
C CYS A 167 -4.51 22.24 -42.09
N LEU A 168 -4.66 22.64 -40.84
CA LEU A 168 -5.04 21.73 -39.75
C LEU A 168 -6.47 21.22 -39.98
N SER A 169 -6.64 19.91 -40.13
CA SER A 169 -7.94 19.26 -40.33
C SER A 169 -8.50 18.70 -39.02
N SER A 170 -7.66 18.08 -38.20
CA SER A 170 -8.03 17.55 -36.89
C SER A 170 -6.88 17.66 -35.87
N PHE A 171 -7.25 17.81 -34.61
CA PHE A 171 -6.35 17.83 -33.46
C PHE A 171 -6.87 16.85 -32.42
N GLU A 172 -6.08 15.82 -32.12
CA GLU A 172 -6.46 14.76 -31.20
C GLU A 172 -5.51 14.71 -30.00
N VAL A 173 -6.07 14.53 -28.81
CA VAL A 173 -5.33 14.33 -27.58
C VAL A 173 -5.94 13.18 -26.82
N SER A 174 -5.12 12.25 -26.36
CA SER A 174 -5.57 11.17 -25.48
C SER A 174 -4.59 10.96 -24.34
N TYR A 175 -5.12 10.76 -23.15
CA TYR A 175 -4.30 10.47 -21.98
C TYR A 175 -5.13 9.71 -20.93
N ARG A 176 -4.39 9.08 -20.03
CA ARG A 176 -4.97 8.40 -18.87
C ARG A 176 -4.81 9.29 -17.64
N TYR A 177 -5.77 9.23 -16.73
CA TYR A 177 -5.72 9.89 -15.44
C TYR A 177 -6.24 8.99 -14.33
N ILE A 178 -5.94 9.36 -13.09
CA ILE A 178 -6.37 8.67 -11.88
C ILE A 178 -6.91 9.74 -10.93
N CYS A 179 -8.12 9.51 -10.41
CA CYS A 179 -8.80 10.44 -9.50
C CYS A 179 -8.90 9.80 -8.11
N GLY A 180 -7.77 9.70 -7.40
CA GLY A 180 -7.66 8.95 -6.15
C GLY A 180 -7.66 7.42 -6.35
N TRP A 181 -7.40 6.67 -5.28
CA TRP A 181 -7.24 5.21 -5.36
C TRP A 181 -8.55 4.42 -5.51
N ASP A 182 -9.69 5.03 -5.21
CA ASP A 182 -10.99 4.35 -5.21
C ASP A 182 -11.72 4.39 -6.58
N SER A 183 -11.26 5.23 -7.52
CA SER A 183 -12.00 5.60 -8.74
C SER A 183 -11.65 4.76 -9.98
N GLY A 184 -10.79 3.73 -9.83
CA GLY A 184 -10.29 2.94 -10.94
C GLY A 184 -9.46 3.76 -11.94
N LYS A 185 -9.17 3.17 -13.12
CA LYS A 185 -8.46 3.87 -14.20
C LYS A 185 -9.45 4.58 -15.12
N ALA A 186 -9.08 5.79 -15.52
CA ALA A 186 -9.91 6.66 -16.32
C ALA A 186 -9.13 7.20 -17.52
N PHE A 187 -9.83 7.47 -18.62
CA PHE A 187 -9.23 7.89 -19.89
C PHE A 187 -10.00 9.08 -20.47
N ILE A 188 -9.28 9.98 -21.11
CA ILE A 188 -9.86 11.06 -21.89
C ILE A 188 -9.31 10.99 -23.30
N GLN A 189 -10.21 11.15 -24.26
CA GLN A 189 -9.88 11.50 -25.63
C GLN A 189 -10.59 12.81 -25.97
N PHE A 190 -9.84 13.72 -26.56
CA PHE A 190 -10.30 15.00 -27.08
C PHE A 190 -9.99 15.02 -28.57
N LEU A 191 -11.01 15.21 -29.40
CA LEU A 191 -10.88 15.36 -30.84
C LEU A 191 -11.52 16.68 -31.26
N ARG A 192 -10.74 17.56 -31.86
CA ARG A 192 -11.18 18.86 -32.35
C ARG A 192 -10.99 18.94 -33.85
N THR A 193 -12.05 19.26 -34.58
CA THR A 193 -12.01 19.65 -36.01
C THR A 193 -12.26 21.14 -36.13
N ARG A 194 -12.50 21.69 -37.32
CA ARG A 194 -12.82 23.13 -37.46
C ARG A 194 -14.09 23.54 -36.70
N TYR A 195 -15.17 22.77 -36.82
CA TYR A 195 -16.49 23.13 -36.27
C TYR A 195 -16.97 22.23 -35.13
N GLN A 196 -16.42 21.03 -34.98
CA GLN A 196 -16.86 20.08 -33.96
C GLN A 196 -15.77 19.84 -32.92
N THR A 197 -16.19 19.64 -31.68
CA THR A 197 -15.36 19.16 -30.57
C THR A 197 -16.00 17.90 -30.01
N THR A 198 -15.28 16.80 -29.96
CA THR A 198 -15.76 15.51 -29.45
C THR A 198 -14.88 15.07 -28.29
N TYR A 199 -15.48 14.84 -27.13
CA TYR A 199 -14.81 14.28 -25.96
C TYR A 199 -15.33 12.87 -25.68
N PHE A 200 -14.43 11.95 -25.37
CA PHE A 200 -14.74 10.65 -24.76
C PHE A 200 -14.15 10.63 -23.35
N CYS A 201 -15.01 10.66 -22.35
CA CYS A 201 -14.63 10.68 -20.94
C CYS A 201 -14.99 9.33 -20.31
N ILE A 202 -13.99 8.45 -20.17
CA ILE A 202 -14.14 7.12 -19.57
C ILE A 202 -13.86 7.22 -18.07
N ASN A 203 -14.81 6.74 -17.26
CA ASN A 203 -14.79 6.80 -15.79
C ASN A 203 -14.57 8.21 -15.25
N CYS A 204 -15.26 9.18 -15.85
CA CYS A 204 -15.28 10.56 -15.37
C CYS A 204 -15.84 10.63 -13.94
N PRO A 205 -15.15 11.30 -13.00
CA PRO A 205 -15.66 11.51 -11.65
C PRO A 205 -17.02 12.22 -11.69
N SER A 206 -17.94 11.75 -10.84
CA SER A 206 -19.29 12.31 -10.72
C SER A 206 -19.28 13.81 -10.44
N ARG A 207 -18.38 14.24 -9.54
CA ARG A 207 -18.15 15.65 -9.18
C ARG A 207 -17.78 16.52 -10.38
N THR A 208 -16.91 16.04 -11.27
CA THR A 208 -16.49 16.80 -12.46
C THR A 208 -17.69 17.08 -13.34
N ARG A 209 -18.51 16.06 -13.57
CA ARG A 209 -19.71 16.17 -14.38
C ARG A 209 -20.70 17.15 -13.79
N GLU A 210 -21.03 17.04 -12.51
CA GLU A 210 -21.95 17.96 -11.83
C GLU A 210 -21.46 19.41 -11.89
N ARG A 211 -20.15 19.63 -11.71
CA ARG A 211 -19.54 20.95 -11.86
C ARG A 211 -19.68 21.47 -13.28
N PHE A 212 -19.40 20.64 -14.28
CA PHE A 212 -19.51 21.01 -15.68
C PHE A 212 -20.96 21.35 -16.06
N GLU A 213 -21.93 20.52 -15.66
CA GLU A 213 -23.37 20.79 -15.79
C GLU A 213 -23.74 22.13 -15.15
N GLY A 214 -23.26 22.39 -13.93
CA GLY A 214 -23.48 23.65 -13.22
C GLY A 214 -22.87 24.88 -13.92
N TYR A 215 -21.74 24.75 -14.61
CA TYR A 215 -21.16 25.83 -15.41
C TYR A 215 -21.95 26.07 -16.69
N LEU A 216 -22.36 25.02 -17.39
CA LEU A 216 -23.16 25.12 -18.62
C LEU A 216 -24.52 25.74 -18.36
N ALA A 217 -25.17 25.38 -17.25
CA ALA A 217 -26.44 25.97 -16.84
C ALA A 217 -26.36 27.49 -16.58
N LYS A 218 -25.19 27.99 -16.15
CA LYS A 218 -24.96 29.43 -15.93
C LYS A 218 -24.55 30.16 -17.20
N ASN A 219 -23.69 29.56 -18.00
CA ASN A 219 -23.20 30.14 -19.24
C ASN A 219 -22.82 29.04 -20.24
N PRO A 220 -23.64 28.79 -21.27
CA PRO A 220 -23.39 27.78 -22.29
C PRO A 220 -22.07 27.97 -23.06
N LYS A 221 -21.51 29.18 -23.06
CA LYS A 221 -20.23 29.47 -23.75
C LYS A 221 -19.05 28.68 -23.19
N PHE A 222 -19.12 28.20 -21.95
CA PHE A 222 -18.08 27.33 -21.38
C PHE A 222 -17.92 26.00 -22.14
N ALA A 223 -18.93 25.54 -22.88
CA ALA A 223 -18.80 24.38 -23.75
C ALA A 223 -17.77 24.58 -24.89
N PHE A 224 -17.54 25.81 -25.31
CA PHE A 224 -16.63 26.14 -26.40
C PHE A 224 -15.25 26.59 -25.89
N ARG A 225 -14.97 26.44 -24.59
CA ARG A 225 -13.63 26.63 -24.06
C ARG A 225 -12.86 25.32 -24.18
N ASP A 226 -11.97 25.24 -25.16
CA ASP A 226 -11.12 24.06 -25.38
C ASP A 226 -10.30 23.78 -24.11
N PHE A 227 -10.06 22.50 -23.81
CA PHE A 227 -9.34 22.04 -22.60
C PHE A 227 -10.03 22.32 -21.25
N PHE A 228 -11.24 22.88 -21.24
CA PHE A 228 -11.93 23.21 -19.99
C PHE A 228 -12.32 21.95 -19.18
N ILE A 229 -12.80 20.90 -19.84
CA ILE A 229 -13.11 19.62 -19.19
C ILE A 229 -11.84 19.00 -18.60
N ASP A 230 -10.73 19.04 -19.34
CA ASP A 230 -9.42 18.54 -18.90
C ASP A 230 -8.95 19.25 -17.61
N ALA A 231 -9.11 20.58 -17.53
CA ALA A 231 -8.77 21.34 -16.33
C ALA A 231 -9.68 21.00 -15.14
N LEU A 232 -10.98 20.79 -15.35
CA LEU A 232 -11.90 20.37 -14.29
C LEU A 232 -11.52 18.98 -13.73
N ILE A 233 -11.17 18.05 -14.61
CA ILE A 233 -10.77 16.68 -14.22
C ILE A 233 -9.45 16.71 -13.47
N ALA A 234 -8.48 17.50 -13.94
CA ALA A 234 -7.21 17.69 -13.25
C ALA A 234 -7.39 18.30 -11.85
N ASP A 235 -8.21 19.34 -11.71
CA ASP A 235 -8.52 19.97 -10.42
C ASP A 235 -9.21 18.99 -9.45
N ASP A 236 -10.19 18.20 -9.93
CA ASP A 236 -10.86 17.20 -9.09
C ASP A 236 -9.93 16.05 -8.70
N SER A 237 -9.04 15.61 -9.61
CA SER A 237 -7.98 14.63 -9.30
C SER A 237 -7.03 15.15 -8.22
N LEU A 238 -6.60 16.41 -8.32
CA LEU A 238 -5.76 17.06 -7.29
C LEU A 238 -6.44 17.13 -5.92
N LYS A 239 -7.74 17.43 -5.87
CA LYS A 239 -8.48 17.43 -4.61
C LYS A 239 -8.52 16.04 -3.98
N MET A 240 -8.70 14.98 -4.78
CA MET A 240 -8.63 13.62 -4.25
C MET A 240 -7.25 13.29 -3.70
N TRP A 241 -6.18 13.68 -4.40
CA TRP A 241 -4.82 13.51 -3.87
C TRP A 241 -4.60 14.25 -2.55
N GLN A 242 -5.13 15.46 -2.41
CA GLN A 242 -5.07 16.22 -1.15
C GLN A 242 -5.85 15.54 -0.02
N GLU A 243 -7.03 15.00 -0.30
CA GLU A 243 -7.84 14.22 0.66
C GLU A 243 -7.07 12.97 1.12
N ASP A 244 -6.49 12.21 0.18
CA ASP A 244 -5.69 11.01 0.45
C ASP A 244 -4.44 11.30 1.30
N ILE A 245 -3.72 12.37 0.98
CA ILE A 245 -2.59 12.87 1.77
C ILE A 245 -3.07 13.28 3.17
N GLY A 246 -4.20 13.98 3.27
CA GLY A 246 -4.80 14.42 4.53
C GLY A 246 -5.14 13.25 5.46
N GLU A 247 -5.74 12.19 4.94
CA GLU A 247 -6.10 10.99 5.70
C GLU A 247 -4.84 10.31 6.28
N ARG A 248 -3.83 10.05 5.44
CA ARG A 248 -2.59 9.37 5.86
C ARG A 248 -1.76 10.23 6.80
N ARG A 249 -1.78 11.55 6.61
CA ARG A 249 -1.20 12.51 7.56
C ARG A 249 -1.86 12.36 8.93
N ASN A 250 -3.18 12.32 9.00
CA ASN A 250 -3.89 12.18 10.28
C ASN A 250 -3.55 10.84 10.96
N ARG A 251 -3.52 9.74 10.19
CA ARG A 251 -3.06 8.42 10.67
C ARG A 251 -1.64 8.46 11.24
N LEU A 252 -0.72 9.16 10.58
CA LEU A 252 0.65 9.35 11.10
C LEU A 252 0.66 10.18 12.40
N LEU A 253 -0.07 11.29 12.44
CA LEU A 253 -0.17 12.13 13.64
C LEU A 253 -0.74 11.34 14.83
N ASP A 254 -1.70 10.46 14.61
CA ASP A 254 -2.24 9.60 15.68
C ASP A 254 -1.20 8.61 16.19
N GLN A 255 -0.34 8.06 15.33
CA GLN A 255 0.78 7.22 15.76
C GLN A 255 1.85 8.01 16.52
N GLU A 256 2.05 9.27 16.16
CA GLU A 256 3.01 10.14 16.84
C GLU A 256 2.51 10.60 18.21
N ARG A 257 1.19 10.81 18.36
CA ARG A 257 0.57 11.21 19.64
C ARG A 257 0.63 10.14 20.71
N LYS A 258 0.72 8.85 20.32
CA LYS A 258 0.96 7.75 21.26
C LYS A 258 2.34 7.91 21.90
N TYR A 259 2.39 8.61 23.04
CA TYR A 259 3.58 8.85 23.87
C TYR A 259 3.41 8.22 25.26
N LYS A 260 4.53 7.68 25.79
CA LYS A 260 4.80 7.17 27.15
C LYS A 260 3.58 7.12 28.09
N GLY A 261 2.89 5.99 28.13
CA GLY A 261 1.84 5.72 29.12
C GLY A 261 0.92 4.56 28.73
N GLU A 262 0.70 4.37 27.43
CA GLU A 262 0.06 3.18 26.88
C GLU A 262 1.15 2.16 26.52
N ASP A 263 0.90 0.87 26.78
CA ASP A 263 1.72 -0.23 26.23
C ASP A 263 1.66 -0.13 24.70
N ILE A 264 2.66 0.54 24.11
CA ILE A 264 2.80 0.61 22.66
C ILE A 264 3.04 -0.83 22.19
N GLU A 265 2.02 -1.42 21.58
CA GLU A 265 2.15 -2.72 20.93
C GLU A 265 3.05 -2.57 19.69
N PHE A 266 4.34 -2.87 19.88
CA PHE A 266 5.39 -2.63 18.90
C PHE A 266 5.08 -3.29 17.55
N ASP A 267 4.50 -4.50 17.51
CA ASP A 267 4.15 -5.20 16.27
C ASP A 267 3.10 -4.43 15.46
N THR A 268 1.96 -4.09 16.08
CA THR A 268 0.87 -3.35 15.44
C THR A 268 1.33 -1.98 14.94
N ALA A 269 2.07 -1.23 15.77
CA ALA A 269 2.59 0.08 15.40
C ALA A 269 3.58 -0.01 14.22
N THR A 270 4.47 -1.01 14.23
CA THR A 270 5.44 -1.25 13.14
C THR A 270 4.74 -1.55 11.83
N ARG A 271 3.76 -2.46 11.82
CA ARG A 271 2.98 -2.79 10.61
C ARG A 271 2.22 -1.59 10.06
N GLN A 272 1.60 -0.79 10.93
CA GLN A 272 0.86 0.40 10.53
C GLN A 272 1.77 1.47 9.93
N LEU A 273 2.95 1.70 10.52
CA LEU A 273 3.93 2.65 9.99
C LEU A 273 4.57 2.17 8.67
N HIS A 274 4.85 0.87 8.52
CA HIS A 274 5.32 0.33 7.24
C HIS A 274 4.25 0.44 6.15
N LYS A 275 2.98 0.17 6.48
CA LYS A 275 1.87 0.39 5.55
C LYS A 275 1.79 1.87 5.14
N LEU A 276 1.91 2.80 6.09
CA LEU A 276 1.97 4.23 5.78
C LEU A 276 3.17 4.59 4.89
N SER A 277 4.35 4.02 5.15
CA SER A 277 5.54 4.25 4.31
C SER A 277 5.33 3.79 2.87
N TYR A 278 4.73 2.61 2.68
CA TYR A 278 4.29 2.13 1.38
C TYR A 278 3.26 3.06 0.75
N ASP A 279 2.21 3.44 1.49
CA ASP A 279 1.16 4.34 1.01
C ASP A 279 1.75 5.68 0.53
N TRP A 280 2.72 6.25 1.26
CA TRP A 280 3.41 7.48 0.87
C TRP A 280 4.26 7.33 -0.39
N HIS A 281 4.87 6.17 -0.60
CA HIS A 281 5.67 5.90 -1.80
C HIS A 281 4.77 5.87 -3.04
N THR A 282 3.67 5.12 -2.98
CA THR A 282 2.69 5.04 -4.07
C THR A 282 2.07 6.40 -4.34
N LEU A 283 1.59 7.13 -3.31
CA LEU A 283 1.03 8.47 -3.50
C LEU A 283 2.03 9.45 -4.11
N GLY A 284 3.30 9.39 -3.68
CA GLY A 284 4.34 10.24 -4.23
C GLY A 284 4.70 9.88 -5.68
N GLN A 285 4.51 8.63 -6.11
CA GLN A 285 4.59 8.25 -7.51
C GLN A 285 3.39 8.77 -8.30
N ASP A 286 2.17 8.55 -7.81
CA ASP A 286 0.95 8.98 -8.48
C ASP A 286 0.86 10.50 -8.65
N CYS A 287 1.30 11.28 -7.65
CA CYS A 287 1.40 12.73 -7.76
C CYS A 287 2.40 13.18 -8.85
N ARG A 288 3.51 12.43 -9.01
CA ARG A 288 4.50 12.71 -10.07
C ARG A 288 3.98 12.33 -11.45
N ASP A 289 3.25 11.23 -11.56
CA ASP A 289 2.59 10.82 -12.80
C ASP A 289 1.52 11.85 -13.20
N HIS A 290 0.76 12.37 -12.23
CA HIS A 290 -0.20 13.45 -12.48
C HIS A 290 0.48 14.77 -12.88
N LEU A 291 1.64 15.10 -12.29
CA LEU A 291 2.43 16.25 -12.71
C LEU A 291 2.91 16.10 -14.16
N ALA A 292 3.41 14.91 -14.54
CA ALA A 292 3.82 14.63 -15.91
C ALA A 292 2.65 14.70 -16.90
N GLN A 293 1.45 14.30 -16.47
CA GLN A 293 0.22 14.46 -17.23
C GLN A 293 -0.14 15.94 -17.43
N LEU A 294 -0.08 16.76 -16.37
CA LEU A 294 -0.31 18.20 -16.46
C LEU A 294 0.72 18.90 -17.36
N ASP A 295 1.98 18.50 -17.30
CA ASP A 295 3.04 18.95 -18.21
C ASP A 295 2.70 18.63 -19.66
N PHE A 296 2.22 17.42 -19.92
CA PHE A 296 1.78 17.00 -21.24
C PHE A 296 0.61 17.84 -21.75
N ILE A 297 -0.42 18.06 -20.92
CA ILE A 297 -1.60 18.85 -21.28
C ILE A 297 -1.20 20.29 -21.59
N GLN A 298 -0.35 20.91 -20.76
CA GLN A 298 0.13 22.27 -20.98
C GLN A 298 0.88 22.39 -22.31
N ARG A 299 1.87 21.50 -22.57
CA ARG A 299 2.61 21.50 -23.84
C ARG A 299 1.71 21.28 -25.05
N THR A 300 0.69 20.45 -24.88
CA THR A 300 -0.29 20.16 -25.93
C THR A 300 -1.18 21.37 -26.22
N TYR A 301 -1.60 22.10 -25.18
CA TYR A 301 -2.32 23.36 -25.32
C TYR A 301 -1.46 24.45 -25.97
N GLU A 302 -0.18 24.58 -25.61
CA GLU A 302 0.76 25.49 -26.27
C GLU A 302 0.93 25.15 -27.76
N LYS A 303 1.07 23.85 -28.08
CA LYS A 303 1.11 23.35 -29.46
C LYS A 303 -0.19 23.67 -30.21
N TYR A 304 -1.35 23.49 -29.57
CA TYR A 304 -2.66 23.82 -30.12
C TYR A 304 -2.74 25.31 -30.45
N MET A 305 -2.46 26.18 -29.49
CA MET A 305 -2.51 27.63 -29.70
C MET A 305 -1.52 28.13 -30.75
N THR A 306 -0.30 27.61 -30.78
CA THR A 306 0.70 27.96 -31.80
C THR A 306 0.21 27.64 -33.21
N ARG A 307 -0.47 26.51 -33.40
CA ARG A 307 -1.01 26.11 -34.71
C ARG A 307 -2.18 26.99 -35.16
N LEU A 308 -2.97 27.49 -34.22
CA LEU A 308 -4.14 28.32 -34.50
C LEU A 308 -3.81 29.81 -34.65
N GLN A 309 -2.57 30.20 -34.31
CA GLN A 309 -2.03 31.52 -34.66
C GLN A 309 -1.71 31.64 -36.15
N ASP A 310 -1.51 30.51 -36.86
CA ASP A 310 -1.32 30.52 -38.31
C ASP A 310 -2.64 30.96 -38.98
N PRO A 311 -2.66 32.08 -39.75
CA PRO A 311 -3.86 32.57 -40.41
C PRO A 311 -4.48 31.58 -41.40
N LYS A 312 -3.75 30.54 -41.81
CA LYS A 312 -4.30 29.43 -42.61
C LYS A 312 -5.36 28.62 -41.86
N ASN A 313 -5.28 28.57 -40.53
CA ASN A 313 -6.14 27.77 -39.67
C ASN A 313 -7.22 28.66 -39.04
N GLU A 314 -8.30 28.92 -39.79
CA GLU A 314 -9.44 29.75 -39.36
C GLU A 314 -10.39 29.02 -38.39
N TRP A 315 -9.86 28.49 -37.29
CA TRP A 315 -10.64 27.81 -36.26
C TRP A 315 -11.10 28.83 -35.20
N GLN A 316 -12.37 28.73 -34.79
CA GLN A 316 -12.90 29.57 -33.71
C GLN A 316 -12.41 29.05 -32.36
N VAL A 317 -11.74 29.90 -31.60
CA VAL A 317 -11.15 29.60 -30.29
C VAL A 317 -11.53 30.70 -29.30
N ASP A 318 -11.89 30.31 -28.08
CA ASP A 318 -12.12 31.26 -27.00
C ASP A 318 -10.78 31.84 -26.52
N LYS A 319 -10.61 33.15 -26.65
CA LYS A 319 -9.42 33.90 -26.22
C LYS A 319 -9.64 34.67 -24.92
N SER A 320 -10.80 34.53 -24.29
CA SER A 320 -11.14 35.31 -23.10
C SER A 320 -10.23 34.99 -21.91
N ASN A 321 -9.94 33.71 -21.70
CA ASN A 321 -9.11 33.23 -20.61
C ASN A 321 -8.13 32.17 -21.10
N ASP A 322 -6.84 32.39 -20.84
CA ASP A 322 -5.80 31.45 -21.19
C ASP A 322 -5.86 30.20 -20.28
N MET A 323 -6.04 29.02 -20.88
CA MET A 323 -5.98 27.76 -20.13
C MET A 323 -4.54 27.44 -19.67
N GLY A 324 -3.53 28.01 -20.33
CA GLY A 324 -2.12 27.85 -19.93
C GLY A 324 -1.89 28.26 -18.47
N GLU A 325 -2.41 29.43 -18.08
CA GLU A 325 -2.35 29.91 -16.69
C GLU A 325 -3.06 28.97 -15.70
N THR A 326 -4.17 28.35 -16.14
CA THR A 326 -4.91 27.38 -15.32
C THR A 326 -4.07 26.12 -15.10
N PHE A 327 -3.45 25.58 -16.14
CA PHE A 327 -2.57 24.42 -16.02
C PHE A 327 -1.31 24.73 -15.20
N GLU A 328 -0.75 25.93 -15.31
CA GLU A 328 0.37 26.37 -14.47
C GLU A 328 -0.01 26.38 -12.98
N ALA A 329 -1.18 26.92 -12.63
CA ALA A 329 -1.69 26.92 -11.26
C ALA A 329 -1.93 25.49 -10.72
N LEU A 330 -2.50 24.60 -11.55
CA LEU A 330 -2.72 23.20 -11.20
C LEU A 330 -1.38 22.46 -11.00
N LYS A 331 -0.38 22.71 -11.86
CA LYS A 331 0.97 22.15 -11.70
C LYS A 331 1.63 22.59 -10.40
N SER A 332 1.54 23.88 -10.08
CA SER A 332 2.07 24.41 -8.80
C SER A 332 1.42 23.71 -7.60
N THR A 333 0.11 23.45 -7.67
CA THR A 333 -0.62 22.71 -6.63
C THR A 333 -0.20 21.25 -6.55
N CYS A 334 0.04 20.59 -7.70
CA CYS A 334 0.53 19.22 -7.78
C CYS A 334 1.96 19.08 -7.21
N ASP A 335 2.82 20.06 -7.48
CA ASP A 335 4.18 20.12 -6.91
C ASP A 335 4.13 20.17 -5.38
N ASN A 336 3.25 21.00 -4.81
CA ASN A 336 3.02 21.03 -3.37
C ASN A 336 2.60 19.65 -2.82
N CYS A 337 1.71 18.92 -3.50
CA CYS A 337 1.31 17.57 -3.09
C CYS A 337 2.51 16.61 -3.10
N THR A 338 3.33 16.66 -4.16
CA THR A 338 4.55 15.87 -4.28
C THR A 338 5.55 16.17 -3.15
N ARG A 339 5.73 17.45 -2.80
CA ARG A 339 6.58 17.85 -1.67
C ARG A 339 6.04 17.34 -0.34
N TRP A 340 4.74 17.44 -0.09
CA TRP A 340 4.11 16.91 1.12
C TRP A 340 4.26 15.40 1.27
N THR A 341 4.07 14.62 0.21
CA THR A 341 4.29 13.17 0.25
C THR A 341 5.74 12.82 0.63
N THR A 342 6.72 13.59 0.13
CA THR A 342 8.14 13.42 0.47
C THR A 342 8.40 13.69 1.95
N VAL A 343 7.87 14.81 2.46
CA VAL A 343 8.01 15.18 3.89
C VAL A 343 7.38 14.13 4.80
N TYR A 344 6.16 13.68 4.51
CA TYR A 344 5.49 12.69 5.36
C TYR A 344 6.10 11.29 5.26
N ARG A 345 6.66 10.93 4.10
CA ARG A 345 7.46 9.71 3.93
C ARG A 345 8.69 9.75 4.86
N GLU A 346 9.44 10.83 4.84
CA GLU A 346 10.62 11.00 5.71
C GLU A 346 10.25 10.99 7.18
N ARG A 347 9.19 11.70 7.56
CA ARG A 347 8.67 11.72 8.93
C ARG A 347 8.23 10.32 9.39
N THR A 348 7.58 9.55 8.52
CA THR A 348 7.19 8.15 8.80
C THR A 348 8.43 7.28 9.04
N ASN A 349 9.47 7.42 8.21
CA ASN A 349 10.72 6.69 8.38
C ASN A 349 11.45 7.06 9.68
N ILE A 350 11.46 8.34 10.05
CA ILE A 350 12.00 8.81 11.34
C ILE A 350 11.23 8.14 12.50
N ARG A 351 9.89 8.04 12.39
CA ARG A 351 9.08 7.40 13.42
C ARG A 351 9.33 5.90 13.52
N ILE A 352 9.51 5.21 12.39
CA ILE A 352 9.91 3.79 12.35
C ILE A 352 11.24 3.59 13.07
N ASN A 353 12.26 4.41 12.76
CA ASN A 353 13.57 4.33 13.40
C ASN A 353 13.49 4.58 14.92
N LEU A 354 12.71 5.58 15.34
CA LEU A 354 12.47 5.84 16.75
C LEU A 354 11.83 4.63 17.45
N LEU A 355 10.83 3.99 16.82
CA LEU A 355 10.16 2.81 17.37
C LEU A 355 11.14 1.65 17.58
N PHE A 356 12.03 1.40 16.61
CA PHE A 356 13.08 0.39 16.74
C PHE A 356 14.05 0.69 17.90
N HIS A 357 14.48 1.94 18.07
CA HIS A 357 15.33 2.31 19.20
C HIS A 357 14.62 2.13 20.55
N LEU A 358 13.33 2.44 20.64
CA LEU A 358 12.54 2.23 21.86
C LEU A 358 12.33 0.75 22.17
N ALA A 359 12.09 -0.08 21.15
CA ALA A 359 11.97 -1.52 21.30
C ALA A 359 13.29 -2.13 21.84
N ALA A 360 14.43 -1.77 21.24
CA ALA A 360 15.75 -2.20 21.71
C ALA A 360 16.05 -1.73 23.14
N GLN A 361 15.65 -0.50 23.51
CA GLN A 361 15.80 0.00 24.87
C GLN A 361 14.92 -0.77 25.87
N SER A 362 13.70 -1.13 25.48
CA SER A 362 12.79 -1.94 26.30
C SER A 362 13.38 -3.34 26.56
N GLU A 363 13.85 -4.00 25.50
CA GLU A 363 14.49 -5.32 25.60
C GLU A 363 15.76 -5.28 26.48
N SER A 364 16.58 -4.25 26.34
CA SER A 364 17.76 -4.05 27.19
C SER A 364 17.38 -3.90 28.67
N ARG A 365 16.31 -3.15 29.00
CA ARG A 365 15.81 -3.01 30.39
C ARG A 365 15.27 -4.34 30.94
N THR A 366 14.53 -5.08 30.13
CA THR A 366 14.03 -6.41 30.52
C THR A 366 15.21 -7.36 30.77
N SER A 367 16.23 -7.34 29.92
CA SER A 367 17.44 -8.14 30.08
C SER A 367 18.22 -7.79 31.36
N THR A 368 18.38 -6.49 31.66
CA THR A 368 19.03 -6.07 32.92
C THR A 368 18.21 -6.45 34.15
N GLN A 369 16.89 -6.37 34.08
CA GLN A 369 16.00 -6.81 35.15
C GLN A 369 16.07 -8.33 35.36
N ILE A 370 16.09 -9.12 34.27
CA ILE A 370 16.31 -10.57 34.34
C ILE A 370 17.66 -10.85 34.99
N ALA A 371 18.74 -10.20 34.54
CA ALA A 371 20.07 -10.38 35.12
C ALA A 371 20.11 -10.04 36.62
N ALA A 372 19.47 -8.95 37.04
CA ALA A 372 19.34 -8.57 38.45
C ALA A 372 18.54 -9.62 39.26
N SER A 373 17.45 -10.14 38.69
CA SER A 373 16.64 -11.19 39.33
C SER A 373 17.43 -12.50 39.47
N THR A 374 18.17 -12.89 38.43
CA THR A 374 19.04 -14.07 38.44
C THR A 374 20.18 -13.91 39.44
N ALA A 375 20.77 -12.72 39.55
CA ALA A 375 21.79 -12.43 40.56
C ALA A 375 21.24 -12.59 41.98
N LYS A 376 20.03 -12.09 42.24
CA LYS A 376 19.35 -12.24 43.53
C LYS A 376 19.02 -13.71 43.83
N VAL A 377 18.55 -14.46 42.84
CA VAL A 377 18.31 -15.91 42.97
C VAL A 377 19.61 -16.65 43.26
N ALA A 378 20.71 -16.29 42.61
CA ALA A 378 22.02 -16.90 42.86
C ALA A 378 22.53 -16.59 44.27
N GLU A 379 22.36 -15.36 44.77
CA GLU A 379 22.69 -14.98 46.14
C GLU A 379 21.86 -15.77 47.17
N GLN A 380 20.54 -15.89 46.95
CA GLN A 380 19.66 -16.69 47.82
C GLN A 380 20.05 -18.17 47.79
N THR A 381 20.29 -18.73 46.60
CA THR A 381 20.76 -20.12 46.44
C THR A 381 22.10 -20.35 47.13
N GLN A 382 23.02 -19.37 47.10
CA GLN A 382 24.30 -19.46 47.81
C GLN A 382 24.08 -19.48 49.34
N ARG A 383 23.18 -18.64 49.86
CA ARG A 383 22.80 -18.64 51.28
C ARG A 383 22.16 -19.97 51.69
N ASP A 384 21.21 -20.46 50.92
CA ASP A 384 20.54 -21.75 51.16
C ASP A 384 21.55 -22.90 51.13
N SER A 385 22.51 -22.87 50.19
CA SER A 385 23.61 -23.84 50.13
C SER A 385 24.50 -23.78 51.38
N ALA A 386 24.78 -22.58 51.90
CA ALA A 386 25.54 -22.42 53.14
C ALA A 386 24.79 -23.01 54.34
N SER A 387 23.49 -22.72 54.47
CA SER A 387 22.63 -23.32 55.50
C SER A 387 22.57 -24.85 55.39
N MET A 388 22.47 -25.38 54.16
CA MET A 388 22.49 -26.83 53.92
C MET A 388 23.82 -27.47 54.37
N ILE A 389 24.95 -26.82 54.11
CA ILE A 389 26.27 -27.26 54.59
C ILE A 389 26.29 -27.28 56.13
N THR A 390 25.73 -26.27 56.79
CA THR A 390 25.66 -26.24 58.26
C THR A 390 24.80 -27.36 58.82
N ILE A 391 23.60 -27.60 58.26
CA ILE A 391 22.73 -28.72 58.69
C ILE A 391 23.45 -30.05 58.50
N ALA A 392 24.08 -30.27 57.34
CA ALA A 392 24.85 -31.47 57.07
C ALA A 392 25.98 -31.66 58.10
N ALA A 393 26.72 -30.61 58.43
CA ALA A 393 27.78 -30.67 59.45
C ALA A 393 27.22 -31.04 60.84
N VAL A 394 26.06 -30.51 61.23
CA VAL A 394 25.37 -30.87 62.48
C VAL A 394 24.94 -32.35 62.45
N THR A 395 24.37 -32.84 61.36
CA THR A 395 24.00 -34.27 61.25
C THR A 395 25.22 -35.19 61.31
N MET A 396 26.34 -34.82 60.68
CA MET A 396 27.60 -35.58 60.74
C MET A 396 28.16 -35.66 62.16
N PHE A 397 27.89 -34.66 63.01
CA PHE A 397 28.27 -34.66 64.42
C PHE A 397 27.37 -35.57 65.27
N PHE A 398 26.05 -35.50 65.10
CA PHE A 398 25.10 -36.24 65.93
C PHE A 398 24.91 -37.70 65.51
N LEU A 399 24.95 -38.02 64.22
CA LEU A 399 24.64 -39.37 63.70
C LEU A 399 25.54 -40.47 64.31
N PRO A 400 26.88 -40.31 64.41
CA PRO A 400 27.74 -41.31 65.03
C PRO A 400 27.43 -41.50 66.52
N GLY A 401 27.15 -40.40 67.23
CA GLY A 401 26.77 -40.41 68.63
C GLY A 401 25.46 -41.16 68.87
N THR A 402 24.43 -40.87 68.07
CA THR A 402 23.14 -41.56 68.17
C THR A 402 23.23 -43.04 67.87
N PHE A 403 24.06 -43.46 66.90
CA PHE A 403 24.27 -44.88 66.58
C PHE A 403 24.93 -45.62 67.74
N ILE A 404 26.00 -45.05 68.30
CA ILE A 404 26.70 -45.64 69.45
C ILE A 404 25.79 -45.67 70.68
N CYS A 405 25.04 -44.61 70.95
CA CYS A 405 24.04 -44.58 72.01
C CYS A 405 22.96 -45.65 71.78
N ALA A 406 22.43 -45.86 70.58
CA ALA A 406 21.42 -46.88 70.32
C ALA A 406 21.97 -48.30 70.51
N VAL A 407 23.17 -48.58 69.98
CA VAL A 407 23.83 -49.90 70.10
C VAL A 407 24.19 -50.22 71.55
N LEU A 408 24.60 -49.22 72.34
CA LEU A 408 25.04 -49.43 73.72
C LEU A 408 23.90 -49.21 74.73
N SER A 409 22.83 -48.49 74.40
CA SER A 409 21.66 -48.29 75.29
C SER A 409 20.94 -49.62 75.57
N THR A 410 20.99 -50.58 74.65
CA THR A 410 20.43 -51.93 74.86
C THR A 410 21.31 -52.80 75.75
N ALA A 411 22.55 -52.40 76.03
CA ALA A 411 23.54 -53.23 76.72
C ALA A 411 23.97 -52.70 78.10
N PHE A 412 23.57 -51.49 78.50
CA PHE A 412 24.14 -50.79 79.66
C PHE A 412 23.17 -50.40 80.79
N PHE A 413 21.86 -50.51 80.63
CA PHE A 413 20.89 -50.26 81.71
C PHE A 413 20.49 -51.57 82.39
N ASP A 414 20.78 -51.68 83.69
CA ASP A 414 20.34 -52.77 84.57
C ASP A 414 19.17 -52.26 85.44
N TYR A 415 18.00 -52.88 85.33
CA TYR A 415 16.78 -52.44 86.02
C TYR A 415 16.61 -53.22 87.33
N GLY A 416 17.28 -52.76 88.38
CA GLY A 416 17.09 -53.24 89.75
C GLY A 416 15.90 -52.57 90.46
N GLU A 417 15.24 -53.31 91.36
CA GLU A 417 13.87 -53.07 91.86
C GLU A 417 13.64 -51.78 92.68
N ASN A 418 14.63 -50.91 92.95
CA ASN A 418 14.36 -49.62 93.65
C ASN A 418 15.39 -48.47 93.48
N SER A 419 16.34 -48.53 92.56
CA SER A 419 17.18 -47.35 92.24
C SER A 419 17.95 -47.51 90.92
N LEU A 420 17.91 -46.46 90.08
CA LEU A 420 18.73 -46.34 88.87
C LEU A 420 20.23 -46.27 89.26
N GLU A 421 20.94 -47.39 89.20
CA GLU A 421 22.41 -47.42 89.36
C GLU A 421 23.12 -47.28 88.00
N VAL A 422 24.02 -46.30 87.92
CA VAL A 422 24.84 -46.06 86.72
C VAL A 422 25.99 -47.08 86.67
N SER A 423 26.09 -47.84 85.58
CA SER A 423 27.13 -48.86 85.39
C SER A 423 28.57 -48.30 85.45
N ARG A 424 29.47 -49.01 86.14
CA ARG A 424 30.89 -48.65 86.34
C ARG A 424 31.72 -48.56 85.04
N LYS A 425 31.18 -49.01 83.89
CA LYS A 425 31.82 -48.99 82.56
C LYS A 425 31.39 -47.82 81.67
N TRP A 426 30.75 -46.79 82.22
CA TRP A 426 30.27 -45.62 81.49
C TRP A 426 31.33 -44.93 80.59
N TRP A 427 32.62 -45.00 80.95
CA TRP A 427 33.74 -44.44 80.17
C TRP A 427 33.92 -45.03 78.75
N ILE A 428 33.35 -46.20 78.45
CA ILE A 428 33.41 -46.81 77.11
C ILE A 428 32.60 -46.00 76.09
N LEU A 429 31.55 -45.31 76.54
CA LEU A 429 30.70 -44.45 75.70
C LEU A 429 31.51 -43.28 75.09
N PRO A 430 32.16 -42.40 75.88
CA PRO A 430 32.97 -41.33 75.31
C PRO A 430 34.22 -41.86 74.58
N ALA A 431 34.83 -42.96 75.05
CA ALA A 431 36.02 -43.54 74.43
C ALA A 431 35.78 -44.07 73.01
N SER A 432 34.57 -44.56 72.70
CA SER A 432 34.19 -45.03 71.35
C SER A 432 33.57 -43.94 70.47
N MET A 433 32.84 -43.00 71.07
CA MET A 433 32.17 -41.90 70.36
C MET A 433 33.13 -40.88 69.73
N ILE A 434 34.15 -40.46 70.48
CA ILE A 434 35.12 -39.45 70.02
C ILE A 434 35.87 -39.89 68.74
N PRO A 435 36.50 -41.08 68.68
CA PRO A 435 37.24 -41.49 67.49
C PRO A 435 36.33 -41.72 66.27
N MET A 436 35.10 -42.21 66.47
CA MET A 436 34.17 -42.41 65.36
C MET A 436 33.72 -41.09 64.76
N THR A 437 33.42 -40.09 65.60
CA THR A 437 33.08 -38.74 65.15
C THR A 437 34.27 -38.07 64.47
N ALA A 438 35.47 -38.20 65.03
CA ALA A 438 36.71 -37.70 64.42
C ALA A 438 36.97 -38.32 63.04
N GLY A 439 36.71 -39.62 62.87
CA GLY A 439 36.82 -40.32 61.60
C GLY A 439 35.90 -39.77 60.52
N VAL A 440 34.63 -39.51 60.84
CA VAL A 440 33.65 -38.92 59.90
C VAL A 440 34.08 -37.52 59.45
N PHE A 441 34.51 -36.67 60.37
CA PHE A 441 35.01 -35.32 60.03
C PHE A 441 36.32 -35.36 59.23
N ALA A 442 37.24 -36.28 59.53
CA ALA A 442 38.49 -36.43 58.79
C ALA A 442 38.23 -36.82 57.33
N VAL A 443 37.32 -37.76 57.07
CA VAL A 443 36.92 -38.17 55.70
C VAL A 443 36.27 -37.00 54.96
N TRP A 444 35.38 -36.25 55.61
CA TRP A 444 34.72 -35.09 55.00
C TRP A 444 35.70 -33.97 54.66
N LEU A 445 36.62 -33.63 55.58
CA LEU A 445 37.65 -32.59 55.35
C LEU A 445 38.60 -33.00 54.23
N ALA A 446 39.06 -34.26 54.20
CA ALA A 446 39.89 -34.78 53.13
C ALA A 446 39.18 -34.69 51.76
N TRP A 447 37.89 -35.07 51.70
CA TRP A 447 37.10 -34.97 50.47
C TRP A 447 36.90 -33.52 50.02
N ARG A 448 36.62 -32.61 50.97
CA ARG A 448 36.44 -31.18 50.68
C ARG A 448 37.73 -30.55 50.15
N TRP A 449 38.88 -30.84 50.76
CA TRP A 449 40.18 -30.33 50.31
C TRP A 449 40.56 -30.87 48.92
N TRP A 450 40.35 -32.16 48.65
CA TRP A 450 40.58 -32.71 47.31
C TRP A 450 39.68 -32.10 46.23
N LYS A 451 38.42 -31.82 46.55
CA LYS A 451 37.47 -31.22 45.59
C LYS A 451 37.79 -29.76 45.28
N LEU A 452 38.27 -29.00 46.27
CA LEU A 452 38.68 -27.60 46.10
C LEU A 452 39.93 -27.46 45.22
N GLY A 453 40.92 -28.35 45.37
CA GLY A 453 42.13 -28.35 44.54
C GLY A 453 41.83 -28.55 43.05
N ARG A 454 40.93 -29.49 42.69
CA ARG A 454 40.57 -29.74 41.29
C ARG A 454 39.86 -28.57 40.61
N HIS A 455 39.07 -27.78 41.35
CA HIS A 455 38.36 -26.63 40.78
C HIS A 455 39.30 -25.48 40.40
N GLN A 456 40.35 -25.23 41.18
CA GLN A 456 41.38 -24.22 40.83
C GLN A 456 42.18 -24.62 39.59
N ASP A 457 42.46 -25.91 39.43
CA ASP A 457 43.15 -26.44 38.25
C ASP A 457 42.31 -26.34 36.97
N GLN A 458 40.98 -26.45 37.06
CA GLN A 458 40.08 -26.26 35.92
C GLN A 458 39.91 -24.79 35.53
N LEU A 459 39.69 -23.90 36.51
CA LEU A 459 39.59 -22.45 36.26
C LEU A 459 40.86 -21.87 35.63
N SER A 460 42.04 -22.33 36.03
CA SER A 460 43.31 -21.88 35.44
C SER A 460 43.51 -22.36 33.99
N LYS A 461 42.92 -23.49 33.60
CA LYS A 461 42.92 -23.98 32.20
C LYS A 461 41.98 -23.17 31.32
N ASP A 462 40.76 -22.88 31.79
CA ASP A 462 39.77 -22.11 31.03
C ASP A 462 40.23 -20.66 30.78
N VAL A 463 40.83 -20.01 31.78
CA VAL A 463 41.40 -18.66 31.63
C VAL A 463 42.53 -18.63 30.59
N ARG A 464 43.35 -19.67 30.53
CA ARG A 464 44.42 -19.81 29.52
C ARG A 464 43.85 -20.03 28.12
N GLU A 465 42.76 -20.78 27.97
CA GLU A 465 42.11 -20.98 26.67
C GLU A 465 41.40 -19.73 26.14
N VAL A 466 40.70 -18.98 27.00
CA VAL A 466 40.03 -17.73 26.61
C VAL A 466 41.04 -16.65 26.25
N GLY A 467 42.17 -16.57 26.97
CA GLY A 467 43.28 -15.69 26.61
C GLY A 467 43.88 -16.01 25.24
N ARG A 468 43.98 -17.29 24.89
CA ARG A 468 44.52 -17.76 23.60
C ARG A 468 43.58 -17.48 22.43
N LYS A 469 42.26 -17.54 22.64
CA LYS A 469 41.25 -17.19 21.62
C LYS A 469 41.11 -15.69 21.34
N LYS A 470 41.59 -14.81 22.24
CA LYS A 470 41.61 -13.36 22.03
C LYS A 470 42.87 -12.84 21.36
N SER A 471 43.93 -13.65 21.22
CA SER A 471 45.18 -13.26 20.57
C SER A 471 45.36 -13.83 19.16
N GLN A 472 44.38 -14.57 18.66
CA GLN A 472 44.17 -14.92 17.24
C GLN A 472 43.05 -14.05 16.71
#